data_AF-A0A5C5RA92-F1
#
_entry.id   AF-A0A5C5RA92-F1
#
_cell.length_a   1.000
_cell.length_b   1.000
_cell.length_c   1.000
_cell.angle_alpha   90.00
_cell.angle_beta   90.00
_cell.angle_gamma   90.00
#
_symmetry.space_group_name_H-M   'P 1'
#
loop_
_entity.id
_entity.type
_entity.pdbx_description
1 polymer ?
#
loop_
_entity_poly.entity_id
_entity_poly.type
_entity_poly.pdbx_seq_one_letter_code
_entity_poly.pdbx_strand_id
1 'polypeptide(L)'
;MGWNFALMHLGPSAQGLLHLGEDTTYEPDHDENTAWAYVDDSGTTVVTGGVFRPQAVAELSSRTSARIVVTYFGSTGGGYGFEVHERGTVVRDIGVVQGTPTEEVGIRLPEEDLPSVTNAEFDEDRFAALFVEAARTDSLRAIGSAAFARVASPDLLLYLD
;
A
#
# COMPACT_ATOMS: atom_id res chain seq x y z
N MET A 1 -18.63 1.21 -5.71
CA MET A 1 -17.54 2.02 -5.14
C MET A 1 -17.03 1.30 -3.92
N GLY A 2 -15.72 1.19 -3.73
CA GLY A 2 -15.15 0.63 -2.50
C GLY A 2 -13.73 0.12 -2.65
N TRP A 3 -12.76 1.03 -2.65
CA TRP A 3 -11.43 0.76 -2.09
C TRP A 3 -11.49 1.31 -0.66
N ASN A 4 -11.10 0.54 0.35
CA ASN A 4 -11.34 0.86 1.77
C ASN A 4 -10.10 1.32 2.53
N PHE A 5 -8.90 1.18 1.95
CA PHE A 5 -7.69 1.91 2.33
C PHE A 5 -6.59 1.61 1.29
N ALA A 6 -5.58 2.47 1.23
CA ALA A 6 -4.40 2.26 0.41
C ALA A 6 -3.14 2.23 1.30
N LEU A 7 -2.22 1.33 0.96
CA LEU A 7 -0.87 1.26 1.52
C LEU A 7 0.13 1.64 0.45
N MET A 8 1.11 2.45 0.79
CA MET A 8 2.27 2.71 -0.06
C MET A 8 3.54 2.45 0.74
N HIS A 9 4.39 1.57 0.26
CA HIS A 9 5.72 1.37 0.82
C HIS A 9 6.78 2.01 -0.07
N LEU A 10 7.57 2.88 0.54
CA LEU A 10 8.74 3.54 -0.04
C LEU A 10 9.98 2.87 0.56
N GLY A 11 10.80 2.21 -0.27
CA GLY A 11 12.02 1.55 0.21
C GLY A 11 13.00 2.51 0.88
N PRO A 12 14.09 2.01 1.52
CA PRO A 12 14.90 2.81 2.45
C PRO A 12 15.63 3.97 1.78
N SER A 13 15.89 3.89 0.47
CA SER A 13 16.49 4.99 -0.31
C SER A 13 15.52 6.14 -0.65
N ALA A 14 14.26 6.06 -0.22
CA ALA A 14 13.26 7.13 -0.32
C ALA A 14 13.13 7.96 0.97
N GLN A 15 13.96 7.71 1.99
CA GLN A 15 13.96 8.52 3.22
C GLN A 15 14.10 10.01 2.90
N GLY A 16 13.26 10.82 3.54
CA GLY A 16 13.23 12.27 3.34
C GLY A 16 12.40 12.75 2.13
N LEU A 17 11.82 11.85 1.33
CA LEU A 17 10.85 12.25 0.29
C LEU A 17 9.51 12.71 0.89
N LEU A 18 9.18 12.22 2.08
CA LEU A 18 7.97 12.60 2.80
C LEU A 18 8.31 13.55 3.95
N HIS A 19 7.52 14.60 4.07
CA HIS A 19 7.50 15.41 5.28
C HIS A 19 6.52 14.78 6.25
N LEU A 20 6.97 14.53 7.48
CA LEU A 20 6.16 14.01 8.58
C LEU A 20 5.85 15.15 9.55
N GLY A 21 4.59 15.25 9.96
CA GLY A 21 4.13 16.18 10.98
C GLY A 21 4.50 15.74 12.39
N GLU A 22 4.26 16.63 13.36
CA GLU A 22 4.47 16.36 14.79
C GLU A 22 3.34 15.53 15.40
N ASP A 23 2.15 15.54 14.76
CA ASP A 23 0.99 14.75 15.17
C ASP A 23 1.29 13.26 15.01
N THR A 24 1.17 12.50 16.11
CA THR A 24 1.42 11.05 16.13
C THR A 24 0.26 10.28 16.78
N THR A 25 -0.03 9.08 16.27
CA THR A 25 -1.07 8.17 16.79
C THR A 25 -0.70 6.71 16.55
N TYR A 26 -1.21 5.80 17.38
CA TYR A 26 -1.10 4.35 17.13
C TYR A 26 -2.24 3.81 16.26
N GLU A 27 -3.35 4.55 16.20
CA GLU A 27 -4.53 4.22 15.41
C GLU A 27 -4.76 5.38 14.42
N PRO A 28 -4.27 5.29 13.18
CA PRO A 28 -4.53 6.30 12.16
C PRO A 28 -6.03 6.34 11.85
N ASP A 29 -6.59 7.54 11.67
CA ASP A 29 -7.96 7.65 11.18
C ASP A 29 -8.05 7.11 9.73
N HIS A 30 -9.21 6.55 9.40
CA HIS A 30 -9.51 6.07 8.06
C HIS A 30 -10.14 7.17 7.18
N ASP A 31 -9.80 8.43 7.47
CA ASP A 31 -10.27 9.57 6.70
C ASP A 31 -9.61 9.55 5.32
N GLU A 32 -10.41 9.70 4.27
CA GLU A 32 -9.91 9.65 2.90
C GLU A 32 -8.99 10.83 2.56
N ASN A 33 -9.03 11.93 3.31
CA ASN A 33 -8.22 13.12 3.09
C ASN A 33 -6.96 13.16 3.97
N THR A 34 -6.73 12.12 4.77
CA THR A 34 -5.60 12.05 5.69
C THR A 34 -4.74 10.84 5.35
N ALA A 35 -3.42 11.04 5.39
CA ALA A 35 -2.43 10.00 5.23
C ALA A 35 -1.49 9.99 6.44
N TRP A 36 -1.14 8.79 6.87
CA TRP A 36 -0.34 8.52 8.05
C TRP A 36 0.84 7.66 7.65
N ALA A 37 2.02 7.90 8.22
CA ALA A 37 3.23 7.19 7.85
C ALA A 37 3.96 6.65 9.08
N TYR A 38 4.47 5.44 8.91
CA TYR A 38 5.40 4.78 9.81
C TYR A 38 6.74 4.61 9.10
N VAL A 39 7.84 4.79 9.83
CA VAL A 39 9.20 4.71 9.29
C VAL A 39 9.99 3.67 10.09
N ASP A 40 10.68 2.79 9.38
CA ASP A 40 11.64 1.84 9.93
C ASP A 40 12.86 1.63 9.00
N ASP A 41 13.67 0.63 9.32
CA ASP A 41 14.87 0.29 8.56
C ASP A 41 14.54 -0.23 7.14
N SER A 42 13.34 -0.76 6.91
CA SER A 42 12.87 -1.22 5.60
C SER A 42 12.39 -0.06 4.73
N GLY A 43 11.98 1.06 5.33
CA GLY A 43 11.60 2.25 4.60
C GLY A 43 10.47 3.03 5.26
N THR A 44 9.59 3.61 4.45
CA THR A 44 8.44 4.37 4.92
C THR A 44 7.16 3.76 4.37
N THR A 45 6.28 3.34 5.27
CA THR A 45 4.95 2.83 4.91
C THR A 45 3.90 3.88 5.21
N VAL A 46 3.17 4.29 4.18
CA VAL A 46 2.08 5.26 4.24
C VAL A 46 0.75 4.52 4.14
N VAL A 47 -0.21 4.94 4.97
CA VAL A 47 -1.58 4.42 5.04
C VAL A 47 -2.57 5.56 4.87
N THR A 48 -3.64 5.35 4.12
CA THR A 48 -4.75 6.30 4.00
C THR A 48 -6.06 5.56 3.76
N GLY A 49 -7.20 6.12 4.21
CA GLY A 49 -8.53 5.61 3.87
C GLY A 49 -8.92 5.83 2.40
N GLY A 50 -8.18 6.69 1.67
CA GLY A 50 -8.43 7.02 0.28
C GLY A 50 -7.56 6.27 -0.74
N VAL A 51 -7.48 6.82 -1.95
CA VAL A 51 -6.65 6.31 -3.06
C VAL A 51 -5.52 7.29 -3.32
N PHE A 52 -4.27 6.82 -3.37
CA PHE A 52 -3.17 7.66 -3.84
C PHE A 52 -3.37 8.07 -5.30
N ARG A 53 -3.21 9.35 -5.61
CA ARG A 53 -3.30 9.82 -7.00
C ARG A 53 -2.18 9.17 -7.82
N PRO A 54 -2.48 8.46 -8.93
CA PRO A 54 -1.45 7.85 -9.77
C PRO A 54 -0.37 8.84 -10.23
N GLN A 55 -0.75 10.09 -10.50
CA GLN A 55 0.19 11.15 -10.90
C GLN A 55 1.15 11.53 -9.77
N ALA A 56 0.67 11.61 -8.52
CA ALA A 56 1.50 11.90 -7.35
C ALA A 56 2.49 10.75 -7.09
N VAL A 57 2.02 9.50 -7.20
CA VAL A 57 2.89 8.31 -7.09
C VAL A 57 3.94 8.29 -8.19
N ALA A 58 3.58 8.63 -9.43
CA ALA A 58 4.52 8.72 -10.54
C ALA A 58 5.55 9.85 -10.34
N GLU A 59 5.12 11.00 -9.82
CA GLU A 59 6.01 12.10 -9.48
C GLU A 59 6.98 11.72 -8.35
N LEU A 60 6.50 11.11 -7.27
CA LEU A 60 7.36 10.54 -6.22
C LEU A 60 8.35 9.53 -6.78
N SER A 61 7.89 8.64 -7.66
CA SER A 61 8.72 7.65 -8.35
C SER A 61 9.80 8.29 -9.22
N SER A 62 9.55 9.48 -9.79
CA SER A 62 10.54 10.19 -10.59
C SER A 62 11.64 10.86 -9.75
N ARG A 63 11.38 11.11 -8.46
CA ARG A 63 12.28 11.80 -7.52
C ARG A 63 13.23 10.83 -6.79
N THR A 64 13.07 9.53 -6.97
CA THR A 64 13.91 8.52 -6.31
C THR A 64 14.13 7.29 -7.18
N SER A 65 15.26 6.60 -6.96
CA SER A 65 15.49 5.26 -7.50
C SER A 65 14.88 4.16 -6.62
N ALA A 66 14.37 4.52 -5.43
CA ALA A 66 13.76 3.58 -4.50
C ALA A 66 12.61 2.80 -5.14
N ARG A 67 12.37 1.62 -4.60
CA ARG A 67 11.18 0.86 -4.93
C ARG A 67 9.98 1.55 -4.27
N ILE A 68 8.93 1.79 -5.07
CA ILE A 68 7.65 2.32 -4.58
C ILE A 68 6.60 1.30 -4.95
N VAL A 69 5.98 0.70 -3.94
CA VAL A 69 4.90 -0.26 -4.08
C VAL A 69 3.65 0.37 -3.49
N VAL A 70 2.62 0.52 -4.31
CA VAL A 70 1.31 0.95 -3.84
C VAL A 70 0.36 -0.21 -3.93
N THR A 71 -0.39 -0.43 -2.87
CA THR A 71 -1.37 -1.49 -2.78
C THR A 71 -2.69 -0.90 -2.37
N TYR A 72 -3.69 -1.16 -3.19
CA TYR A 72 -5.06 -0.74 -2.93
C TYR A 72 -5.86 -1.94 -2.45
N PHE A 73 -6.54 -1.80 -1.32
CA PHE A 73 -7.42 -2.83 -0.76
C PHE A 73 -8.85 -2.33 -0.87
N GLY A 74 -9.73 -3.14 -1.44
CA GLY A 74 -11.12 -2.75 -1.61
C GLY A 74 -12.11 -3.86 -1.34
N SER A 75 -13.30 -3.47 -0.88
CA SER A 75 -14.47 -4.34 -0.89
C SER A 75 -15.58 -3.69 -1.70
N THR A 76 -16.06 -4.33 -2.77
CA THR A 76 -17.24 -3.87 -3.50
C THR A 76 -18.25 -5.00 -3.65
N GLY A 77 -19.48 -4.78 -3.17
CA GLY A 77 -20.62 -5.67 -3.44
C GLY A 77 -20.40 -7.15 -3.08
N GLY A 78 -19.64 -7.43 -2.02
CA GLY A 78 -19.30 -8.79 -1.57
C GLY A 78 -18.03 -9.39 -2.21
N GLY A 79 -17.30 -8.61 -3.01
CA GLY A 79 -15.98 -8.95 -3.52
C GLY A 79 -14.87 -8.16 -2.83
N TYR A 80 -13.69 -8.76 -2.68
CA TYR A 80 -12.47 -8.12 -2.16
C TYR A 80 -11.43 -8.05 -3.26
N GLY A 81 -10.65 -6.98 -3.33
CA GLY A 81 -9.65 -6.75 -4.37
C GLY A 81 -8.36 -6.13 -3.84
N PHE A 82 -7.27 -6.45 -4.52
CA PHE A 82 -5.89 -6.10 -4.24
C PHE A 82 -5.23 -5.72 -5.56
N GLU A 83 -4.85 -4.45 -5.71
CA GLU A 83 -4.15 -3.96 -6.90
C GLU A 83 -2.79 -3.40 -6.49
N VAL A 84 -1.73 -3.91 -7.10
CA VAL A 84 -0.35 -3.50 -6.83
C VAL A 84 0.18 -2.69 -7.98
N HIS A 85 0.72 -1.53 -7.65
CA HIS A 85 1.46 -0.68 -8.57
C HIS A 85 2.92 -0.65 -8.16
N GLU A 86 3.79 -0.81 -9.14
CA GLU A 86 5.21 -0.50 -9.00
C GLU A 86 5.53 0.68 -9.92
N ARG A 87 6.00 1.79 -9.32
CA ARG A 87 6.31 3.05 -10.05
C ARG A 87 5.17 3.55 -10.95
N GLY A 88 3.93 3.41 -10.48
CA GLY A 88 2.73 3.89 -11.19
C GLY A 88 2.24 2.98 -12.34
N THR A 89 2.80 1.78 -12.48
CA THR A 89 2.29 0.75 -13.40
C THR A 89 1.61 -0.36 -12.60
N VAL A 90 0.41 -0.78 -13.00
CA VAL A 90 -0.25 -1.96 -12.44
C VAL A 90 0.61 -3.17 -12.75
N VAL A 91 1.18 -3.77 -11.71
CA VAL A 91 1.93 -5.03 -11.80
C VAL A 91 1.08 -6.22 -11.36
N ARG A 92 -0.02 -5.98 -10.65
CA ARG A 92 -0.94 -7.03 -10.25
C ARG A 92 -2.35 -6.53 -9.94
N ASP A 93 -3.36 -7.30 -10.30
CA ASP A 93 -4.74 -7.17 -9.81
C ASP A 93 -5.27 -8.57 -9.41
N ILE A 94 -5.59 -8.73 -8.13
CA ILE A 94 -6.14 -9.96 -7.55
C ILE A 94 -7.43 -9.58 -6.84
N GLY A 95 -8.50 -10.31 -7.10
CA GLY A 95 -9.74 -10.10 -6.38
C GLY A 95 -10.62 -11.33 -6.31
N VAL A 96 -11.77 -11.16 -5.68
CA VAL A 96 -12.87 -12.11 -5.67
C VAL A 96 -14.07 -11.35 -6.19
N VAL A 97 -14.54 -11.69 -7.38
CA VAL A 97 -15.75 -11.10 -7.97
C VAL A 97 -16.87 -12.12 -7.84
N GLN A 98 -17.90 -11.79 -7.04
CA GLN A 98 -19.07 -12.65 -6.84
C GLN A 98 -18.71 -14.08 -6.36
N GLY A 99 -17.74 -14.21 -5.46
CA GLY A 99 -17.26 -15.50 -4.95
C GLY A 99 -16.33 -16.27 -5.90
N THR A 100 -15.98 -15.71 -7.05
CA THR A 100 -15.00 -16.27 -7.99
C THR A 100 -13.68 -15.53 -7.87
N PRO A 101 -12.57 -16.20 -7.50
CA PRO A 101 -11.25 -15.59 -7.54
C PRO A 101 -10.89 -15.15 -8.97
N THR A 102 -10.44 -13.91 -9.10
CA THR A 102 -9.90 -13.32 -10.33
C THR A 102 -8.47 -12.91 -10.07
N GLU A 103 -7.58 -13.22 -11.00
CA GLU A 103 -6.17 -12.87 -10.92
C GLU A 103 -5.71 -12.53 -12.34
N GLU A 104 -5.61 -11.25 -12.64
CA GLU A 104 -5.22 -10.79 -13.96
C GLU A 104 -4.32 -9.55 -13.87
N VAL A 105 -3.56 -9.33 -14.94
CA VAL A 105 -2.60 -8.22 -15.16
C VAL A 105 -1.21 -8.41 -14.53
N GLY A 106 -0.18 -8.36 -15.40
CA GLY A 106 1.23 -8.22 -15.05
C GLY A 106 2.11 -9.47 -15.19
N ILE A 107 3.44 -9.28 -15.11
CA ILE A 107 4.40 -10.39 -14.95
C ILE A 107 4.29 -10.83 -13.49
N ARG A 108 4.12 -12.14 -13.27
CA ARG A 108 4.09 -12.73 -11.93
C ARG A 108 5.31 -12.27 -11.11
N LEU A 109 5.10 -11.71 -9.92
CA LEU A 109 6.21 -11.33 -9.06
C LEU A 109 6.96 -12.61 -8.67
N PRO A 110 8.31 -12.66 -8.75
CA PRO A 110 9.09 -13.83 -8.34
C PRO A 110 8.76 -14.33 -6.93
N GLU A 111 8.34 -13.41 -6.07
CA GLU A 111 8.02 -13.66 -4.67
C GLU A 111 6.65 -14.36 -4.45
N GLU A 112 5.81 -14.49 -5.48
CA GLU A 112 4.53 -15.20 -5.38
C GLU A 112 4.64 -16.71 -5.38
N ASP A 113 5.80 -17.25 -5.76
CA ASP A 113 6.10 -18.68 -5.63
C ASP A 113 6.65 -19.02 -4.24
N LEU A 114 6.68 -18.04 -3.32
CA LEU A 114 7.14 -18.26 -1.94
C LEU A 114 6.11 -19.06 -1.11
N PRO A 115 6.59 -19.88 -0.15
CA PRO A 115 5.71 -20.67 0.71
C PRO A 115 4.72 -19.85 1.54
N SER A 116 5.07 -18.62 1.94
CA SER A 116 4.20 -17.70 2.68
C SER A 116 2.98 -17.30 1.86
N VAL A 117 3.15 -17.04 0.57
CA VAL A 117 2.09 -16.60 -0.36
C VAL A 117 1.22 -17.76 -0.84
N THR A 118 1.85 -18.88 -1.19
CA THR A 118 1.17 -20.02 -1.82
C THR A 118 0.27 -20.83 -0.87
N ASN A 119 0.55 -20.79 0.44
CA ASN A 119 -0.21 -21.56 1.44
C ASN A 119 -1.41 -20.79 2.02
N ALA A 120 -1.56 -19.50 1.75
CA ALA A 120 -2.65 -18.70 2.27
C ALA A 120 -3.92 -18.88 1.40
N GLU A 121 -5.08 -19.03 2.03
CA GLU A 121 -6.36 -19.06 1.31
C GLU A 121 -6.63 -17.67 0.68
N PHE A 122 -7.62 -17.53 -0.22
CA PHE A 122 -7.95 -16.20 -0.77
C PHE A 122 -8.66 -15.33 0.29
N ASP A 123 -7.91 -14.90 1.30
CA ASP A 123 -8.33 -14.16 2.49
C ASP A 123 -7.34 -13.03 2.84
N GLU A 124 -7.60 -12.33 3.94
CA GLU A 124 -6.79 -11.21 4.44
C GLU A 124 -5.31 -11.60 4.63
N ASP A 125 -5.02 -12.85 5.02
CA ASP A 125 -3.66 -13.34 5.27
C ASP A 125 -2.87 -13.49 3.96
N ARG A 126 -3.51 -13.93 2.86
CA ARG A 126 -2.85 -13.96 1.54
C ARG A 126 -2.58 -12.55 1.02
N PHE A 127 -3.52 -11.63 1.19
CA PHE A 127 -3.32 -10.24 0.76
C PHE A 127 -2.20 -9.57 1.57
N ALA A 128 -2.13 -9.83 2.87
CA ALA A 128 -1.05 -9.40 3.73
C ALA A 128 0.30 -10.00 3.27
N ALA A 129 0.36 -11.30 3.01
CA ALA A 129 1.56 -11.97 2.51
C ALA A 129 2.02 -11.37 1.17
N LEU A 130 1.10 -11.17 0.21
CA LEU A 130 1.42 -10.56 -1.08
C LEU A 130 1.97 -9.14 -0.95
N PHE A 131 1.43 -8.33 -0.03
CA PHE A 131 1.98 -7.00 0.26
C PHE A 131 3.39 -7.11 0.85
N VAL A 132 3.58 -7.91 1.90
CA VAL A 132 4.89 -8.12 2.55
C VAL A 132 5.95 -8.51 1.54
N GLU A 133 5.63 -9.45 0.66
CA GLU A 133 6.54 -9.94 -0.36
C GLU A 133 6.76 -8.89 -1.48
N ALA A 134 5.70 -8.26 -1.99
CA ALA A 134 5.82 -7.25 -3.05
C ALA A 134 6.61 -6.03 -2.57
N ALA A 135 6.30 -5.53 -1.37
CA ALA A 135 6.99 -4.41 -0.75
C ALA A 135 8.35 -4.79 -0.13
N ARG A 136 8.68 -6.09 -0.04
CA ARG A 136 9.88 -6.64 0.61
C ARG A 136 10.07 -6.10 2.02
N THR A 137 9.00 -6.16 2.80
CA THR A 137 8.96 -5.56 4.12
C THR A 137 8.26 -6.48 5.11
N ASP A 138 8.82 -6.60 6.30
CA ASP A 138 8.16 -7.26 7.43
C ASP A 138 7.07 -6.37 8.06
N SER A 139 6.80 -5.20 7.45
CA SER A 139 6.06 -4.07 8.03
C SER A 139 4.66 -4.40 8.50
N LEU A 140 3.90 -5.33 7.91
CA LEU A 140 2.49 -5.50 8.31
C LEU A 140 2.34 -5.88 9.79
N ARG A 141 3.26 -6.66 10.34
CA ARG A 141 3.26 -6.99 11.77
C ARG A 141 3.69 -5.81 12.64
N ALA A 142 4.62 -4.98 12.13
CA ALA A 142 5.08 -3.77 12.80
C ALA A 142 4.01 -2.67 12.81
N ILE A 143 3.27 -2.50 11.70
CA ILE A 143 2.17 -1.54 11.50
C ILE A 143 1.14 -1.65 12.63
N GLY A 144 0.76 -2.86 13.04
CA GLY A 144 -0.25 -3.07 14.09
C GLY A 144 0.15 -2.60 15.49
N SER A 145 1.41 -2.20 15.70
CA SER A 145 1.92 -1.68 16.98
C SER A 145 2.77 -0.41 16.85
N ALA A 146 2.87 0.13 15.64
CA ALA A 146 3.69 1.28 15.32
C ALA A 146 2.98 2.59 15.70
N ALA A 147 3.76 3.59 16.10
CA ALA A 147 3.29 4.96 16.11
C ALA A 147 3.42 5.55 14.69
N PHE A 148 2.33 6.09 14.17
CA PHE A 148 2.24 6.76 12.89
C PHE A 148 2.34 8.27 13.08
N ALA A 149 3.13 8.92 12.24
CA ALA A 149 3.13 10.36 12.10
C ALA A 149 2.22 10.78 10.94
N ARG A 150 1.46 11.87 11.10
CA ARG A 150 0.66 12.41 10.00
C ARG A 150 1.59 12.84 8.86
N VAL A 151 1.29 12.48 7.62
CA VAL A 151 2.04 12.98 6.46
C VAL A 151 1.70 14.45 6.27
N ALA A 152 2.72 15.32 6.28
CA ALA A 152 2.57 16.76 6.12
C ALA A 152 2.67 17.23 4.66
N SER A 153 3.11 16.35 3.74
CA SER A 153 3.28 16.73 2.33
C SER A 153 1.92 16.92 1.63
N PRO A 154 1.63 18.10 1.06
CA PRO A 154 0.40 18.37 0.30
C PRO A 154 0.28 17.51 -0.97
N ASP A 155 1.41 16.97 -1.47
CA ASP A 155 1.43 16.17 -2.70
C ASP A 155 0.88 14.74 -2.49
N LEU A 156 0.81 14.27 -1.24
CA LEU A 156 0.21 12.97 -0.86
C LEU A 156 -1.09 13.09 -0.07
N LEU A 157 -1.34 14.26 0.53
CA LEU A 157 -2.64 14.60 1.09
C LEU A 157 -3.57 15.00 -0.06
N LEU A 158 -4.64 14.24 -0.21
CA LEU A 158 -5.67 14.43 -1.21
C LEU A 158 -6.31 15.82 -1.07
N TYR A 159 -5.92 16.78 -1.92
CA TYR A 159 -6.76 17.95 -2.17
C TYR A 159 -7.92 17.55 -3.08
N LEU A 160 -9.05 17.15 -2.50
CA LEU A 160 -10.33 17.14 -3.22
C LEU A 160 -10.71 18.60 -3.55
N ASP A 161 -11.00 18.87 -4.82
CA ASP A 161 -12.00 19.88 -5.16
C ASP A 161 -13.39 19.27 -4.92
#